data_AF-A0A8C0BHX2-F1
#
_entry.id   AF-A0A8C0BHX2-F1
#
_cell.length_a   1.000
_cell.length_b   1.000
_cell.length_c   1.000
_cell.angle_alpha   90.00
_cell.angle_beta   90.00
_cell.angle_gamma   90.00
#
_symmetry.space_group_name_H-M   'P 1'
#
loop_
_entity.id
_entity.type
_entity.pdbx_description
1 polymer ?
#
loop_
_entity_poly.entity_id
_entity_poly.type
_entity_poly.pdbx_seq_one_letter_code
_entity_poly.pdbx_strand_id
1 'polypeptide(L)'
;MGLKRSGISAAACILLFPRFLLTAVMLWLLDFLCIRKKMLVMPTAEEAAGASEGPPPDDPPVCVSDSNRMFTLESLKAVWHGQKLDFFKSAHVGSLAPNPEVIQLDGQKRSFQRLAAHFVDIADFLLVYIEEAHPSDGWVSSDAAYNIPKHQCLQDRLRAAQLMREGAPDCPLAVDTMDNASSAAYGAYFERLYIIQEEKVMYQGGRGPEGYKISELRSWLDQYKTRLQSPSTVVIQV
;
A
#
# COMPACT_ATOMS: atom_id res chain seq x y z
N MET A 1 -1.17 -1.40 37.16
CA MET A 1 -0.56 -1.34 35.81
C MET A 1 -1.52 -0.85 34.69
N GLY A 2 -2.63 -0.15 35.00
CA GLY A 2 -3.62 0.28 33.98
C GLY A 2 -3.49 1.72 33.44
N LEU A 3 -2.67 2.57 34.06
CA LEU A 3 -2.70 4.02 33.78
C LEU A 3 -1.83 4.46 32.58
N LYS A 4 -0.83 3.66 32.17
CA LYS A 4 0.05 3.97 31.02
C LYS A 4 -0.60 3.71 29.66
N ARG A 5 -1.54 2.76 29.54
CA ARG A 5 -2.23 2.46 28.28
C ARG A 5 -3.32 3.49 27.93
N SER A 6 -3.96 4.10 28.94
CA SER A 6 -5.04 5.09 28.73
C SER A 6 -4.54 6.42 28.17
N GLY A 7 -3.36 6.90 28.61
CA GLY A 7 -2.79 8.17 28.13
C GLY A 7 -2.32 8.13 26.68
N ILE A 8 -1.77 6.99 26.24
CA ILE A 8 -1.35 6.76 24.85
C ILE A 8 -2.58 6.78 23.93
N SER A 9 -3.71 6.21 24.36
CA SER A 9 -4.96 6.23 23.60
C SER A 9 -5.54 7.64 23.45
N ALA A 10 -5.50 8.47 24.51
CA ALA A 10 -6.04 9.82 24.46
C ALA A 10 -5.16 10.78 23.62
N ALA A 11 -3.83 10.71 23.77
CA ALA A 11 -2.90 11.50 22.97
C ALA A 11 -2.91 11.10 21.49
N ALA A 12 -3.00 9.80 21.19
CA ALA A 12 -3.18 9.32 19.83
C ALA A 12 -4.49 9.82 19.22
N CYS A 13 -5.60 9.84 19.97
CA CYS A 13 -6.86 10.44 19.50
C CYS A 13 -6.69 11.93 19.17
N ILE A 14 -6.02 12.73 20.02
CA ILE A 14 -5.84 14.16 19.77
C ILE A 14 -4.98 14.43 18.51
N LEU A 15 -3.97 13.60 18.24
CA LEU A 15 -3.09 13.77 17.08
C LEU A 15 -3.66 13.16 15.79
N LEU A 16 -4.40 12.06 15.90
CA LEU A 16 -4.97 11.35 14.75
C LEU A 16 -6.30 11.94 14.31
N PHE A 17 -7.13 12.40 15.25
CA PHE A 17 -8.47 12.86 14.93
C PHE A 17 -8.52 14.05 13.96
N PRO A 18 -7.66 15.09 14.05
CA PRO A 18 -7.64 16.16 13.06
C PRO A 18 -7.25 15.66 11.65
N ARG A 19 -6.27 14.74 11.57
CA ARG A 19 -5.84 14.13 10.31
C ARG A 19 -6.94 13.24 9.72
N PHE A 20 -7.61 12.46 10.57
CA PHE A 20 -8.77 11.67 10.18
C PHE A 20 -9.89 12.55 9.65
N LEU A 21 -10.24 13.62 10.37
CA LEU A 21 -11.29 14.54 9.96
C LEU A 21 -10.96 15.19 8.61
N LEU A 22 -9.71 15.60 8.39
CA LEU A 22 -9.28 16.15 7.10
C LEU A 22 -9.44 15.13 5.97
N THR A 23 -8.98 13.89 6.15
CA THR A 23 -9.14 12.83 5.15
C THR A 23 -10.62 12.51 4.91
N ALA A 24 -11.42 12.44 5.97
CA ALA A 24 -12.86 12.20 5.88
C ALA A 24 -13.58 13.34 5.12
N VAL A 25 -13.23 14.61 5.39
CA VAL A 25 -13.75 15.76 4.66
C VAL A 25 -13.31 15.73 3.20
N MET A 26 -12.06 15.36 2.91
CA MET A 26 -11.57 15.23 1.53
C MET A 26 -12.34 14.15 0.76
N LEU A 27 -12.53 12.97 1.36
CA LEU A 27 -13.33 11.89 0.77
C LEU A 27 -14.81 12.29 0.60
N TRP A 28 -15.36 13.06 1.53
CA TRP A 28 -16.70 13.63 1.42
C TRP A 28 -16.82 14.65 0.28
N LEU A 29 -15.81 15.50 0.10
CA LEU A 29 -15.74 16.45 -1.02
C LEU A 29 -15.62 15.71 -2.36
N LEU A 30 -14.82 14.64 -2.44
CA LEU A 30 -14.73 13.79 -3.62
C LEU A 30 -16.09 13.11 -3.90
N ASP A 31 -16.78 12.61 -2.88
CA ASP A 31 -18.14 12.06 -3.02
C ASP A 31 -19.10 13.12 -3.56
N PHE A 32 -19.06 14.33 -3.01
CA PHE A 32 -19.89 15.44 -3.45
C PHE A 32 -19.61 15.83 -4.91
N LEU A 33 -18.34 15.87 -5.32
CA LEU A 33 -17.93 16.14 -6.70
C LEU A 33 -18.34 15.02 -7.65
N CYS A 34 -18.18 13.75 -7.27
CA CYS A 34 -18.61 12.60 -8.06
C CYS A 34 -20.13 12.56 -8.22
N ILE A 35 -20.89 12.84 -7.15
CA ILE A 35 -22.35 12.96 -7.19
C ILE A 35 -22.77 14.14 -8.09
N ARG A 36 -22.13 15.31 -7.98
CA ARG A 36 -22.45 16.46 -8.84
C ARG A 36 -22.11 16.22 -10.31
N LYS A 37 -21.00 15.53 -10.61
CA LYS A 37 -20.63 15.16 -11.98
C LYS A 37 -21.70 14.22 -12.59
N LYS A 38 -22.19 13.24 -11.83
CA LYS A 38 -23.33 12.38 -12.25
C LYS A 38 -24.64 13.15 -12.41
N MET A 39 -24.90 14.20 -11.62
CA MET A 39 -26.14 14.99 -11.68
C MET A 39 -26.13 16.08 -12.75
N LEU A 40 -24.96 16.60 -13.15
CA LEU A 40 -24.82 17.66 -14.14
C LEU A 40 -24.48 17.16 -15.56
N VAL A 41 -23.96 15.95 -15.70
CA VAL A 41 -23.58 15.38 -16.99
C VAL A 41 -24.56 14.25 -17.37
N MET A 42 -25.58 14.57 -18.17
CA MET A 42 -26.10 13.59 -19.13
C MET A 42 -25.06 13.48 -20.26
N PRO A 43 -24.63 12.28 -20.66
CA PRO A 43 -23.55 12.16 -21.63
C PRO A 43 -24.05 12.51 -23.02
N THR A 44 -23.51 13.58 -23.62
CA THR A 44 -23.32 13.62 -25.07
C THR A 44 -22.00 12.91 -25.38
N ALA A 45 -22.02 12.05 -26.40
CA ALA A 45 -21.01 11.04 -26.70
C ALA A 45 -19.62 11.57 -27.13
N GLU A 46 -19.30 12.84 -26.92
CA GLU A 46 -18.07 13.49 -27.43
C GLU A 46 -17.10 14.01 -26.36
N GLU A 47 -17.44 14.04 -25.07
CA GLU A 47 -16.55 14.58 -24.00
C GLU A 47 -15.75 13.52 -23.21
N ALA A 48 -15.56 12.31 -23.75
CA ALA A 48 -14.70 11.30 -23.11
C ALA A 48 -13.21 11.41 -23.48
N ALA A 49 -12.83 12.35 -24.36
CA ALA A 49 -11.51 12.39 -24.99
C ALA A 49 -10.58 13.53 -24.53
N GLY A 50 -10.94 14.32 -23.51
CA GLY A 50 -10.23 15.57 -23.23
C GLY A 50 -10.10 15.91 -21.74
N ALA A 51 -9.36 15.12 -20.97
CA ALA A 51 -8.55 15.56 -19.83
C ALA A 51 -8.06 14.35 -19.01
N SER A 52 -6.80 13.97 -19.17
CA SER A 52 -5.91 13.63 -18.05
C SER A 52 -4.52 13.42 -18.63
N GLU A 53 -3.53 14.21 -18.20
CA GLU A 53 -2.18 13.65 -18.13
C GLU A 53 -2.28 12.43 -17.21
N GLY A 54 -2.04 11.25 -17.77
CA GLY A 54 -2.09 10.00 -17.02
C GLY A 54 -0.93 9.93 -16.04
N PRO A 55 -1.03 9.12 -14.97
CA PRO A 55 0.12 8.81 -14.13
C PRO A 55 1.26 8.21 -14.98
N PRO A 56 2.53 8.26 -14.50
CA PRO A 56 3.65 7.65 -15.20
C PRO A 56 3.34 6.22 -15.66
N PRO A 57 3.86 5.76 -16.81
CA PRO A 57 3.46 4.48 -17.43
C PRO A 57 3.72 3.24 -16.54
N ASP A 58 4.51 3.39 -15.48
CA ASP A 58 4.83 2.34 -14.52
C ASP A 58 3.91 2.30 -13.30
N ASP A 59 3.21 3.40 -12.98
CA ASP A 59 2.33 3.46 -11.82
C ASP A 59 0.94 2.90 -12.16
N PRO A 60 0.36 2.02 -11.32
CA PRO A 60 -0.98 1.53 -11.58
C PRO A 60 -1.99 2.69 -11.54
N PRO A 61 -3.04 2.65 -12.38
CA PRO A 61 -4.10 3.64 -12.29
C PRO A 61 -4.75 3.57 -10.91
N VAL A 62 -4.93 4.73 -10.28
CA VAL A 62 -5.71 4.82 -9.04
C VAL A 62 -7.19 4.65 -9.42
N CYS A 63 -7.74 3.46 -9.23
CA CYS A 63 -9.15 3.20 -9.46
C CYS A 63 -9.97 3.68 -8.26
N VAL A 64 -10.83 4.69 -8.49
CA VAL A 64 -11.84 5.11 -7.51
C VAL A 64 -13.15 4.44 -7.91
N SER A 65 -13.67 3.57 -7.04
CA SER A 65 -14.91 2.84 -7.33
C SER A 65 -16.09 3.78 -7.58
N ASP A 66 -16.76 3.60 -8.71
CA ASP A 66 -17.93 4.38 -9.13
C ASP A 66 -19.20 4.11 -8.28
N SER A 67 -19.10 3.16 -7.33
CA SER A 67 -20.16 2.77 -6.39
C SER A 67 -20.28 3.73 -5.19
N ASN A 68 -20.39 5.03 -5.48
CA ASN A 68 -21.21 6.06 -4.83
C ASN A 68 -21.30 6.27 -3.29
N ARG A 69 -20.46 5.67 -2.43
CA ARG A 69 -20.27 6.20 -1.06
C ARG A 69 -18.83 5.98 -0.57
N MET A 70 -17.93 6.92 -0.85
CA MET A 70 -16.65 7.03 -0.15
C MET A 70 -16.81 7.46 1.32
N PHE A 71 -18.02 7.86 1.72
CA PHE A 71 -18.40 8.22 3.10
C PHE A 71 -19.38 7.22 3.74
N THR A 72 -19.08 5.91 3.67
CA THR A 72 -19.78 4.91 4.50
C THR A 72 -19.12 4.79 5.88
N LEU A 73 -19.81 4.16 6.84
CA LEU A 73 -19.19 3.85 8.12
C LEU A 73 -18.02 2.88 7.94
N GLU A 74 -18.10 2.00 6.95
CA GLU A 74 -17.09 1.03 6.59
C GLU A 74 -15.85 1.70 5.99
N SER A 75 -16.02 2.68 5.09
CA SER A 75 -14.90 3.45 4.53
C SER A 75 -14.20 4.29 5.60
N LEU A 76 -14.98 4.95 6.47
CA LEU A 76 -14.42 5.70 7.60
C LEU A 76 -13.66 4.79 8.58
N LYS A 77 -14.17 3.59 8.86
CA LYS A 77 -13.46 2.58 9.66
C LYS A 77 -12.15 2.15 8.99
N ALA A 78 -12.15 1.92 7.68
CA ALA A 78 -10.96 1.54 6.92
C ALA A 78 -9.89 2.65 6.92
N VAL A 79 -10.30 3.91 6.71
CA VAL A 79 -9.40 5.08 6.78
C VAL A 79 -8.82 5.22 8.18
N TRP A 80 -9.64 5.15 9.22
CA TRP A 80 -9.17 5.22 10.60
C TRP A 80 -8.20 4.07 10.94
N HIS A 81 -8.51 2.85 10.47
CA HIS A 81 -7.67 1.68 10.65
C HIS A 81 -6.28 1.89 10.04
N GLY A 82 -6.22 2.30 8.76
CA GLY A 82 -4.96 2.60 8.08
C GLY A 82 -4.17 3.72 8.76
N GLN A 83 -4.83 4.80 9.20
CA GLN A 83 -4.16 5.89 9.91
C GLN A 83 -3.60 5.45 11.26
N LYS A 84 -4.34 4.64 12.01
CA LYS A 84 -3.91 4.09 13.28
C LYS A 84 -2.70 3.17 13.10
N LEU A 85 -2.77 2.24 12.15
CA LEU A 85 -1.65 1.35 11.85
C LEU A 85 -0.41 2.13 11.45
N ASP A 86 -0.53 3.12 10.57
CA ASP A 86 0.63 3.92 10.17
C ASP A 86 1.26 4.70 11.32
N PHE A 87 0.45 5.17 12.27
CA PHE A 87 0.95 5.93 13.42
C PHE A 87 1.65 5.05 14.46
N PHE A 88 1.19 3.80 14.62
CA PHE A 88 1.74 2.88 15.62
C PHE A 88 2.75 1.88 15.04
N LYS A 89 3.02 1.94 13.73
CA LYS A 89 4.01 1.08 13.09
C LYS A 89 5.39 1.27 13.72
N SER A 90 6.22 0.24 13.68
CA SER A 90 7.59 0.31 14.16
C SER A 90 8.58 0.59 13.02
N ALA A 91 8.24 0.26 11.78
CA ALA A 91 9.07 0.55 10.60
C ALA A 91 9.12 2.06 10.32
N HIS A 92 10.30 2.64 10.48
CA HIS A 92 10.56 4.05 10.21
C HIS A 92 11.88 4.20 9.44
N VAL A 93 11.90 5.10 8.47
CA VAL A 93 13.11 5.41 7.69
C VAL A 93 14.28 5.74 8.62
N GLY A 94 15.43 5.12 8.36
CA GLY A 94 16.66 5.23 9.16
C GLY A 94 16.71 4.34 10.40
N SER A 95 15.60 3.69 10.77
CA SER A 95 15.54 2.75 11.90
C SER A 95 15.71 1.31 11.44
N LEU A 96 15.94 0.40 12.40
CA LEU A 96 15.94 -1.04 12.11
C LEU A 96 14.59 -1.48 11.56
N ALA A 97 14.63 -2.28 10.51
CA ALA A 97 13.48 -2.90 9.89
C ALA A 97 12.92 -3.97 10.84
N PRO A 98 11.63 -3.92 11.19
CA PRO A 98 11.00 -5.00 11.94
C PRO A 98 11.07 -6.32 11.17
N ASN A 99 11.30 -7.44 11.83
CA ASN A 99 11.31 -8.76 11.18
C ASN A 99 10.16 -9.65 11.69
N PRO A 100 8.90 -9.34 11.33
CA PRO A 100 7.75 -10.15 11.70
C PRO A 100 7.74 -11.46 10.94
N GLU A 101 7.19 -12.51 11.55
CA GLU A 101 7.02 -13.80 10.89
C GLU A 101 6.10 -13.69 9.68
N VAL A 102 6.45 -14.38 8.60
CA VAL A 102 5.64 -14.50 7.39
C VAL A 102 5.70 -15.93 6.86
N ILE A 103 4.63 -16.39 6.23
CA ILE A 103 4.54 -17.73 5.65
C ILE A 103 4.95 -17.65 4.18
N GLN A 104 6.03 -18.29 3.77
CA GLN A 104 6.50 -18.25 2.39
C GLN A 104 5.61 -19.08 1.45
N LEU A 105 5.28 -18.48 0.30
CA LEU A 105 4.70 -19.07 -0.89
C LEU A 105 5.61 -18.70 -2.08
N ASP A 106 5.91 -19.65 -2.94
CA ASP A 106 6.69 -19.37 -4.15
C ASP A 106 5.75 -18.74 -5.24
N GLY A 107 5.96 -17.48 -5.71
CA GLY A 107 5.46 -16.83 -6.98
C GLY A 107 5.29 -15.25 -7.19
N GLN A 108 5.48 -14.70 -8.45
CA GLN A 108 5.77 -13.34 -9.18
C GLN A 108 4.70 -12.35 -9.68
N LYS A 109 4.54 -11.12 -9.19
CA LYS A 109 3.64 -10.12 -9.86
C LYS A 109 4.16 -9.37 -11.10
N ARG A 110 3.35 -9.15 -12.15
CA ARG A 110 3.66 -8.52 -13.47
C ARG A 110 4.16 -7.06 -13.56
N SER A 111 3.72 -6.13 -12.70
CA SER A 111 4.23 -4.73 -12.73
C SER A 111 5.50 -4.60 -11.90
N PHE A 112 5.45 -5.13 -10.68
CA PHE A 112 6.60 -5.34 -9.81
C PHE A 112 7.65 -6.26 -10.46
N GLN A 113 7.27 -7.18 -11.36
CA GLN A 113 8.17 -8.06 -12.13
C GLN A 113 9.09 -7.25 -13.02
N ARG A 114 8.55 -6.28 -13.76
CA ARG A 114 9.37 -5.47 -14.66
C ARG A 114 10.41 -4.68 -13.87
N LEU A 115 10.03 -4.19 -12.69
CA LEU A 115 10.95 -3.55 -11.77
C LEU A 115 11.96 -4.57 -11.21
N ALA A 116 11.49 -5.68 -10.67
CA ALA A 116 12.29 -6.72 -10.04
C ALA A 116 13.31 -7.30 -11.01
N ALA A 117 12.90 -7.66 -12.22
CA ALA A 117 13.77 -8.16 -13.28
C ALA A 117 14.84 -7.14 -13.70
N HIS A 118 14.55 -5.84 -13.60
CA HIS A 118 15.51 -4.78 -13.97
C HIS A 118 16.60 -4.56 -12.91
N PHE A 119 16.31 -4.88 -11.65
CA PHE A 119 17.18 -4.62 -10.50
C PHE A 119 17.58 -5.89 -9.74
N VAL A 120 17.31 -7.07 -10.29
CA VAL A 120 17.66 -8.37 -9.69
C VAL A 120 19.16 -8.54 -9.47
N ASP A 121 19.99 -7.76 -10.18
CA ASP A 121 21.43 -7.71 -10.02
C ASP A 121 21.90 -6.97 -8.76
N ILE A 122 21.03 -6.16 -8.15
CA ILE A 122 21.38 -5.30 -7.01
C ILE A 122 20.42 -5.39 -5.82
N ALA A 123 19.26 -6.03 -5.96
CA ALA A 123 18.24 -6.10 -4.92
C ALA A 123 17.40 -7.38 -5.03
N ASP A 124 17.04 -7.92 -3.87
CA ASP A 124 16.01 -8.95 -3.73
C ASP A 124 14.62 -8.33 -3.58
N PHE A 125 13.59 -9.09 -3.94
CA PHE A 125 12.21 -8.64 -3.96
C PHE A 125 11.30 -9.64 -3.24
N LEU A 126 10.41 -9.13 -2.39
CA LEU A 126 9.44 -9.93 -1.63
C LEU A 126 8.08 -9.23 -1.63
N LEU A 127 7.04 -9.97 -2.02
CA LEU A 127 5.65 -9.56 -1.83
C LEU A 127 5.12 -10.16 -0.53
N VAL A 128 4.39 -9.38 0.26
CA VAL A 128 3.70 -9.90 1.45
C VAL A 128 2.20 -9.73 1.26
N TYR A 129 1.49 -10.85 1.17
CA TYR A 129 0.03 -10.89 1.12
C TYR A 129 -0.55 -10.61 2.51
N ILE A 130 -1.42 -9.62 2.61
CA ILE A 130 -2.03 -9.18 3.87
C ILE A 130 -3.54 -9.40 3.87
N GLU A 131 -4.25 -8.79 4.80
CA GLU A 131 -5.72 -8.83 4.81
C GLU A 131 -6.35 -8.10 3.62
N GLU A 132 -7.55 -8.55 3.20
CA GLU A 132 -8.28 -7.91 2.11
C GLU A 132 -8.65 -6.47 2.46
N ALA A 133 -8.30 -5.54 1.58
CA ALA A 133 -8.74 -4.15 1.68
C ALA A 133 -10.26 -4.01 1.44
N HIS A 134 -10.80 -4.87 0.57
CA HIS A 134 -12.21 -4.88 0.14
C HIS A 134 -12.78 -6.30 0.20
N PRO A 135 -13.01 -6.87 1.40
CA PRO A 135 -13.58 -8.19 1.52
C PRO A 135 -15.03 -8.21 1.01
N SER A 136 -15.42 -9.30 0.38
CA SER A 136 -16.75 -9.44 -0.24
C SER A 136 -17.91 -9.52 0.73
N ASP A 137 -17.64 -9.91 1.97
CA ASP A 137 -18.56 -9.91 3.11
C ASP A 137 -18.46 -8.62 3.95
N GLY A 138 -17.80 -7.58 3.43
CA GLY A 138 -17.60 -6.30 4.10
C GLY A 138 -17.74 -5.10 3.16
N TRP A 139 -16.70 -4.27 3.07
CA TRP A 139 -16.72 -3.09 2.21
C TRP A 139 -16.42 -3.45 0.76
N VAL A 140 -17.47 -3.80 0.03
CA VAL A 140 -17.39 -4.24 -1.37
C VAL A 140 -17.06 -3.08 -2.30
N SER A 141 -16.02 -3.24 -3.10
CA SER A 141 -15.75 -2.40 -4.28
C SER A 141 -16.29 -3.08 -5.52
N SER A 142 -16.99 -2.34 -6.40
CA SER A 142 -17.44 -2.86 -7.71
C SER A 142 -16.30 -3.23 -8.64
N ASP A 143 -15.09 -2.79 -8.32
CA ASP A 143 -13.92 -2.87 -9.20
C ASP A 143 -12.94 -3.94 -8.72
N ALA A 144 -13.30 -4.69 -7.67
CA ALA A 144 -12.47 -5.77 -7.17
C ALA A 144 -12.41 -6.90 -8.20
N ALA A 145 -11.21 -7.17 -8.72
CA ALA A 145 -10.96 -8.27 -9.66
C ALA A 145 -11.25 -9.65 -9.06
N TYR A 146 -11.25 -9.75 -7.73
CA TYR A 146 -11.49 -10.98 -6.99
C TYR A 146 -12.57 -10.79 -5.94
N ASN A 147 -13.45 -11.79 -5.82
CA ASN A 147 -14.53 -11.83 -4.84
C ASN A 147 -14.11 -12.68 -3.63
N ILE A 148 -13.30 -12.12 -2.73
CA ILE A 148 -12.68 -12.83 -1.61
C ILE A 148 -13.27 -12.33 -0.28
N PRO A 149 -13.84 -13.21 0.58
CA PRO A 149 -14.34 -12.80 1.88
C PRO A 149 -13.19 -12.56 2.86
N LYS A 150 -13.48 -11.93 4.00
CA LYS A 150 -12.51 -11.75 5.07
C LYS A 150 -11.98 -13.11 5.55
N HIS A 151 -10.66 -13.27 5.54
CA HIS A 151 -9.98 -14.47 6.01
C HIS A 151 -10.34 -14.78 7.47
N GLN A 152 -10.87 -15.98 7.74
CA GLN A 152 -11.18 -16.45 9.09
C GLN A 152 -10.05 -17.32 9.66
N CYS A 153 -9.26 -17.93 8.78
CA CYS A 153 -8.09 -18.72 9.14
C CYS A 153 -6.94 -18.53 8.14
N LEU A 154 -5.75 -19.00 8.50
CA LEU A 154 -4.56 -18.92 7.65
C LEU A 154 -4.81 -19.59 6.29
N GLN A 155 -5.55 -20.70 6.25
CA GLN A 155 -5.85 -21.41 5.00
C GLN A 155 -6.67 -20.56 4.03
N ASP A 156 -7.56 -19.69 4.52
CA ASP A 156 -8.31 -18.76 3.66
C ASP A 156 -7.36 -17.77 2.99
N ARG A 157 -6.45 -17.20 3.80
CA ARG A 157 -5.46 -16.23 3.32
C ARG A 157 -4.47 -16.85 2.34
N LEU A 158 -4.03 -18.08 2.58
CA LEU A 158 -3.15 -18.81 1.66
C LEU A 158 -3.86 -19.07 0.31
N ARG A 159 -5.15 -19.43 0.33
CA ARG A 159 -5.94 -19.60 -0.92
C ARG A 159 -6.07 -18.29 -1.69
N ALA A 160 -6.33 -17.18 -1.01
CA ALA A 160 -6.40 -15.87 -1.63
C ALA A 160 -5.04 -15.44 -2.24
N ALA A 161 -3.95 -15.66 -1.51
CA ALA A 161 -2.60 -15.43 -2.00
C ALA A 161 -2.25 -16.29 -3.23
N GLN A 162 -2.74 -17.54 -3.31
CA GLN A 162 -2.58 -18.39 -4.48
C GLN A 162 -3.33 -17.87 -5.71
N LEU A 163 -4.54 -17.31 -5.54
CA LEU A 163 -5.25 -16.65 -6.65
C LEU A 163 -4.46 -15.44 -7.16
N MET A 164 -3.89 -14.66 -6.24
CA MET A 164 -3.02 -13.55 -6.61
C MET A 164 -1.80 -14.02 -7.41
N ARG A 165 -1.24 -15.20 -7.10
CA ARG A 165 -0.13 -15.83 -7.83
C ARG A 165 -0.51 -16.27 -9.25
N GLU A 166 -1.75 -16.64 -9.54
CA GLU A 166 -2.15 -17.05 -10.90
C GLU A 166 -2.01 -15.91 -11.91
N GLY A 167 -2.21 -14.66 -11.49
CA GLY A 167 -1.91 -13.47 -12.30
C GLY A 167 -0.41 -13.15 -12.42
N ALA A 168 0.44 -13.94 -11.75
CA ALA A 168 1.72 -13.49 -11.22
C ALA A 168 2.68 -14.64 -10.74
N PRO A 169 3.45 -15.32 -11.62
CA PRO A 169 4.12 -16.60 -11.29
C PRO A 169 5.57 -16.65 -10.72
N ASP A 170 6.49 -15.72 -10.97
CA ASP A 170 7.96 -15.84 -10.69
C ASP A 170 8.70 -15.25 -9.37
N CYS A 171 8.10 -14.75 -8.26
CA CYS A 171 8.49 -13.79 -7.15
C CYS A 171 8.46 -14.56 -5.85
N PRO A 172 9.26 -14.19 -4.87
CA PRO A 172 8.93 -14.55 -3.50
C PRO A 172 7.61 -13.88 -3.06
N LEU A 173 6.63 -14.67 -2.63
CA LEU A 173 5.35 -14.22 -2.06
C LEU A 173 5.25 -14.77 -0.64
N ALA A 174 5.40 -13.95 0.39
CA ALA A 174 5.03 -14.38 1.73
C ALA A 174 3.58 -13.99 2.06
N VAL A 175 3.03 -14.57 3.11
CA VAL A 175 1.70 -14.27 3.64
C VAL A 175 1.86 -13.83 5.09
N ASP A 176 1.23 -12.71 5.44
CA ASP A 176 1.20 -12.20 6.80
C ASP A 176 0.42 -13.15 7.71
N THR A 177 0.86 -13.23 8.97
CA THR A 177 0.17 -13.95 10.05
C THR A 177 -1.29 -13.49 10.21
N MET A 178 -2.15 -14.35 10.75
CA MET A 178 -3.54 -13.97 11.05
C MET A 178 -3.66 -12.84 12.10
N ASP A 179 -2.61 -12.60 12.88
CA ASP A 179 -2.48 -11.46 13.79
C ASP A 179 -2.09 -10.14 13.08
N ASN A 180 -1.90 -10.18 11.76
CA ASN A 180 -1.51 -9.04 10.92
C ASN A 180 -0.19 -8.40 11.39
N ALA A 181 0.77 -9.22 11.84
CA ALA A 181 2.03 -8.76 12.41
C ALA A 181 2.84 -7.88 11.44
N SER A 182 2.95 -8.26 10.16
CA SER A 182 3.64 -7.46 9.15
C SER A 182 2.89 -6.16 8.87
N SER A 183 1.57 -6.24 8.69
CA SER A 183 0.72 -5.07 8.47
C SER A 183 0.81 -4.06 9.61
N ALA A 184 0.87 -4.54 10.85
CA ALA A 184 1.04 -3.71 12.04
C ALA A 184 2.44 -3.10 12.12
N ALA A 185 3.49 -3.89 11.91
CA ALA A 185 4.86 -3.42 12.01
C ALA A 185 5.22 -2.40 10.93
N TYR A 186 4.66 -2.53 9.73
CA TYR A 186 4.93 -1.68 8.57
C TYR A 186 3.82 -0.67 8.24
N GLY A 187 2.72 -0.67 8.99
CA GLY A 187 1.56 0.18 8.69
C GLY A 187 1.09 0.02 7.24
N ALA A 188 1.02 -1.23 6.76
CA ALA A 188 0.90 -1.57 5.34
C ALA A 188 -0.53 -1.87 4.88
N TYR A 189 -1.54 -1.45 5.65
CA TYR A 189 -2.96 -1.63 5.27
C TYR A 189 -3.26 -1.04 3.89
N PHE A 190 -4.10 -1.73 3.11
CA PHE A 190 -4.22 -1.64 1.65
C PHE A 190 -3.01 -2.21 0.91
N GLU A 191 -2.01 -1.37 0.70
CA GLU A 191 -0.79 -1.70 -0.01
C GLU A 191 0.30 -0.70 0.39
N ARG A 192 1.56 -1.14 0.35
CA ARG A 192 2.69 -0.28 0.68
C ARG A 192 4.01 -0.83 0.16
N LEU A 193 4.92 0.08 -0.18
CA LEU A 193 6.27 -0.23 -0.65
C LEU A 193 7.30 0.15 0.42
N TYR A 194 8.33 -0.67 0.57
CA TYR A 194 9.48 -0.41 1.44
C TYR A 194 10.77 -0.85 0.75
N ILE A 195 11.88 -0.19 1.08
CA ILE A 195 13.23 -0.69 0.80
C ILE A 195 13.94 -0.89 2.12
N ILE A 196 14.52 -2.08 2.29
CA ILE A 196 15.33 -2.44 3.45
C ILE A 196 16.74 -2.72 2.97
N GLN A 197 17.73 -2.11 3.61
CA GLN A 197 19.15 -2.32 3.34
C GLN A 197 19.87 -2.41 4.68
N GLU A 198 20.74 -3.42 4.86
CA GLU A 198 21.50 -3.62 6.10
C GLU A 198 20.61 -3.56 7.35
N GLU A 199 19.48 -4.29 7.28
CA GLU A 199 18.47 -4.35 8.34
C GLU A 199 17.82 -3.00 8.69
N LYS A 200 17.95 -1.98 7.86
CA LYS A 200 17.36 -0.65 8.08
C LYS A 200 16.37 -0.29 6.99
N VAL A 201 15.33 0.45 7.37
CA VAL A 201 14.37 1.00 6.42
C VAL A 201 15.00 2.20 5.70
N MET A 202 15.20 2.08 4.39
CA MET A 202 15.79 3.14 3.56
C MET A 202 14.74 3.93 2.78
N TYR A 203 13.60 3.31 2.48
CA TYR A 203 12.46 3.95 1.82
C TYR A 203 11.16 3.42 2.42
N GLN A 204 10.18 4.31 2.51
CA GLN A 204 8.82 4.03 2.94
C GLN A 204 7.86 4.75 2.00
N GLY A 205 7.07 3.98 1.26
CA GLY A 205 6.04 4.51 0.38
C GLY A 205 4.92 5.23 1.13
N GLY A 206 4.21 6.07 0.37
CA GLY A 206 3.00 6.74 0.83
C GLY A 206 1.92 5.75 1.28
N ARG A 207 0.85 6.28 1.90
CA ARG A 207 -0.25 5.44 2.39
C ARG A 207 -1.27 5.19 1.27
N GLY A 208 -1.81 3.98 1.22
CA GLY A 208 -2.92 3.63 0.33
C GLY A 208 -2.54 3.67 -1.17
N PRO A 209 -3.52 3.51 -2.05
CA PRO A 209 -3.28 3.37 -3.49
C PRO A 209 -2.66 4.63 -4.12
N GLU A 210 -2.99 5.81 -3.60
CA GLU A 210 -2.38 7.07 -4.04
C GLU A 210 -0.87 7.11 -3.76
N GLY A 211 -0.44 6.47 -2.66
CA GLY A 211 0.95 6.41 -2.22
C GLY A 211 1.75 5.23 -2.78
N TYR A 212 1.11 4.31 -3.51
CA TYR A 212 1.76 3.19 -4.17
C TYR A 212 2.42 3.66 -5.47
N LYS A 213 3.65 4.19 -5.35
CA LYS A 213 4.41 4.75 -6.46
C LYS A 213 5.58 3.85 -6.85
N ILE A 214 5.41 3.09 -7.93
CA ILE A 214 6.48 2.29 -8.53
C ILE A 214 7.55 3.20 -9.12
N SER A 215 7.17 4.36 -9.65
CA SER A 215 8.07 5.39 -10.18
C SER A 215 9.06 5.91 -9.12
N GLU A 216 8.61 6.17 -7.89
CA GLU A 216 9.49 6.56 -6.77
C GLU A 216 10.44 5.43 -6.39
N LEU A 217 9.93 4.20 -6.31
CA LEU A 217 10.71 3.02 -5.99
C LEU A 217 11.81 2.78 -7.03
N ARG A 218 11.47 2.88 -8.32
CA ARG A 218 12.42 2.82 -9.45
C ARG A 218 13.49 3.89 -9.31
N SER A 219 13.09 5.14 -9.08
CA SER A 219 14.02 6.26 -8.96
C SER A 219 15.03 6.05 -7.82
N TRP A 220 14.59 5.48 -6.69
CA TRP A 220 15.49 5.14 -5.60
C TRP A 220 16.50 4.05 -6.00
N LEU A 221 16.02 2.98 -6.66
CA LEU A 221 16.86 1.85 -7.10
C LEU A 221 17.87 2.27 -8.17
N ASP A 222 17.48 3.14 -9.11
CA ASP A 222 18.40 3.70 -10.13
C ASP A 222 19.53 4.51 -9.50
N GLN A 223 19.19 5.36 -8.53
CA GLN A 223 20.20 6.13 -7.79
C GLN A 223 21.13 5.20 -7.00
N TYR A 224 20.60 4.13 -6.40
CA TYR A 224 21.39 3.13 -5.70
C TYR A 224 22.34 2.39 -6.65
N LYS A 225 21.85 1.94 -7.80
CA LYS A 225 22.64 1.31 -8.87
C LYS A 225 23.79 2.21 -9.33
N THR A 226 23.50 3.50 -9.53
CA THR A 226 24.49 4.50 -9.94
C THR A 226 25.58 4.69 -8.87
N ARG A 227 25.20 4.69 -7.57
CA ARG A 227 26.16 4.77 -6.46
C ARG A 227 27.07 3.55 -6.38
N LEU A 228 26.55 2.34 -6.64
CA LEU A 228 27.37 1.12 -6.67
C LEU A 228 28.39 1.14 -7.82
N GLN A 229 28.03 1.75 -8.96
CA GLN A 229 28.90 1.87 -10.14
C GLN A 229 29.90 3.03 -10.06
N SER A 230 29.74 3.94 -9.10
CA SER A 230 30.63 5.08 -8.87
C SER A 230 31.46 4.82 -7.62
N PRO A 231 32.50 3.96 -7.67
CA PRO A 231 33.38 3.80 -6.52
C PRO A 231 34.00 5.15 -6.22
N SER A 232 33.87 5.61 -4.98
CA SER A 232 34.53 6.83 -4.51
C SER A 232 35.99 6.75 -4.93
N THR A 233 36.44 7.74 -5.70
CA THR A 233 37.86 7.94 -6.00
C THR A 233 38.60 7.98 -4.67
N VAL A 234 39.20 6.86 -4.26
CA VAL A 234 40.13 6.85 -3.15
C VAL A 234 41.39 7.52 -3.68
N VAL A 235 41.46 8.84 -3.51
CA VAL A 235 42.70 9.57 -3.68
C VAL A 235 43.60 9.15 -2.53
N ILE A 236 44.38 8.08 -2.73
CA ILE A 236 45.53 7.80 -1.88
C ILE A 236 46.56 8.88 -2.24
N GLN A 237 46.61 9.97 -1.46
CA GLN A 237 47.80 10.82 -1.43
C GLN A 237 48.88 10.04 -0.68
N VAL A 238 49.87 9.54 -1.44
CA VAL A 238 51.16 9.09 -0.92
C VAL A 238 52.06 10.30 -0.73
#